data_AF-A0A6A0IBW5-F1
#
_entry.id   AF-A0A6A0IBW5-F1
#
_cell.length_a   1.000
_cell.length_b   1.000
_cell.length_c   1.000
_cell.angle_alpha   90.00
_cell.angle_beta   90.00
_cell.angle_gamma   90.00
#
_symmetry.space_group_name_H-M   'P 1'
#
loop_
_entity.id
_entity.type
_entity.pdbx_description
1 polymer ?
#
loop_
_entity_poly.entity_id
_entity_poly.type
_entity_poly.pdbx_seq_one_letter_code
_entity_poly.pdbx_strand_id
1 'polypeptide(L)'
;RGPTGRFNAPDLLSGSAGDAESWNRYTYARNNPLKYVDPDGREIYAAVQHVGNIPFRGSAYHVAIVIVPRDQNRWAGHKPFTMGNERKYGTLGAGPSGVPPFLGRLESNENRKRDANPSPDVKVEWAEVDLKGRDENEVIEDLLAADRGYQDNLNYDLFPKLGTDGYNSNSYASGLLLAVGVMPPLMSVAVPGYDKPVPASAFGSTSLSSEEDRLRALGLKKGRNGIEPIQ
;
A
#
# COMPACT_ATOMS: atom_id res chain seq x y z
N ARG A 1 31.41 22.89 -1.06
CA ARG A 1 30.61 22.44 0.12
C ARG A 1 30.77 20.93 0.21
N GLY A 2 31.11 20.38 1.37
CA GLY A 2 31.34 18.94 1.56
C GLY A 2 30.07 18.17 1.97
N PRO A 3 30.05 16.83 1.84
CA PRO A 3 28.93 16.00 2.26
C PRO A 3 28.77 16.01 3.80
N THR A 4 27.53 16.13 4.28
CA THR A 4 27.20 16.35 5.70
C THR A 4 26.70 15.11 6.44
N GLY A 5 26.54 13.97 5.76
CA GLY A 5 26.03 12.71 6.37
C GLY A 5 24.58 12.81 6.86
N ARG A 6 23.78 13.71 6.28
CA ARG A 6 22.39 14.01 6.64
C ARG A 6 21.55 14.24 5.39
N PHE A 7 20.23 14.14 5.52
CA PHE A 7 19.32 14.55 4.46
C PHE A 7 19.40 16.06 4.20
N ASN A 8 19.27 16.47 2.94
CA ASN A 8 19.27 17.88 2.53
C ASN A 8 17.89 18.53 2.61
N ALA A 9 16.86 17.73 2.91
CA ALA A 9 15.49 18.12 3.18
C ALA A 9 14.98 17.28 4.36
N PRO A 10 13.99 17.76 5.13
CA PRO A 10 13.43 16.98 6.22
C PRO A 10 12.64 15.78 5.71
N ASP A 11 12.75 14.65 6.41
CA ASP A 11 11.89 13.47 6.25
C ASP A 11 10.40 13.86 6.38
N LEU A 12 9.56 13.27 5.53
CA LEU A 12 8.11 13.43 5.51
C LEU A 12 7.44 12.80 6.74
N LEU A 13 8.09 11.86 7.43
CA LEU A 13 7.64 11.35 8.72
C LEU A 13 7.93 12.36 9.83
N SER A 14 6.89 12.71 10.58
CA SER A 14 7.06 13.39 11.86
C SER A 14 7.61 12.43 12.91
N GLY A 15 8.32 12.98 13.89
CA GLY A 15 8.78 12.21 15.04
C GLY A 15 7.63 11.65 15.87
N SER A 16 7.91 10.57 16.59
CA SER A 16 6.99 9.93 17.52
C SER A 16 7.47 10.11 18.95
N ALA A 17 6.52 10.22 19.89
CA ALA A 17 6.85 10.34 21.32
C ALA A 17 7.57 9.10 21.89
N GLY A 18 7.42 7.93 21.23
CA GLY A 18 8.07 6.67 21.61
C GLY A 18 9.47 6.48 21.03
N ASP A 19 9.91 7.35 20.13
CA ASP A 19 11.23 7.31 19.51
C ASP A 19 11.82 8.73 19.50
N ALA A 20 12.56 9.06 20.56
CA ALA A 20 13.17 10.37 20.72
C ALA A 20 14.11 10.76 19.54
N GLU A 21 14.67 9.78 18.84
CA GLU A 21 15.57 10.00 17.71
C GLU A 21 14.82 10.38 16.43
N SER A 22 13.57 9.92 16.28
CA SER A 22 12.70 10.22 15.13
C SER A 22 12.30 11.71 15.00
N TRP A 23 12.49 12.53 16.04
CA TRP A 23 12.23 13.97 15.97
C TRP A 23 13.24 14.72 15.10
N ASN A 24 14.43 14.16 14.90
CA ASN A 24 15.41 14.74 14.00
C ASN A 24 15.21 14.22 12.57
N ARG A 25 14.34 14.89 11.83
CA ARG A 25 13.97 14.52 10.45
C ARG A 25 15.11 14.65 9.41
N TYR A 26 16.34 14.93 9.85
CA TYR A 26 17.51 15.02 8.99
C TYR A 26 18.53 13.91 9.26
N THR A 27 18.29 13.02 10.24
CA THR A 27 19.21 11.94 10.57
C THR A 27 19.17 10.84 9.52
N TYR A 28 20.33 10.52 8.96
CA TYR A 28 20.53 9.31 8.17
C TYR A 28 20.74 8.12 9.11
N ALA A 29 20.06 7.01 8.85
CA ALA A 29 20.32 5.72 9.49
C ALA A 29 20.39 5.77 11.04
N ARG A 30 19.52 6.57 11.69
CA ARG A 30 19.53 6.79 13.16
C ARG A 30 20.92 7.11 13.72
N ASN A 31 21.66 7.99 13.03
CA ASN A 31 23.05 8.36 13.36
C ASN A 31 24.03 7.18 13.51
N ASN A 32 23.70 5.98 13.04
CA ASN A 32 24.56 4.80 13.13
C ASN A 32 24.74 4.11 11.76
N PRO A 33 25.48 4.74 10.83
CA PRO A 33 25.66 4.26 9.46
C PRO A 33 26.58 3.03 9.36
N LEU A 34 27.20 2.61 10.46
CA LEU A 34 28.01 1.38 10.53
C LEU A 34 27.16 0.13 10.80
N LYS A 35 25.94 0.34 11.34
CA LYS A 35 25.01 -0.74 11.70
C LYS A 35 23.76 -0.74 10.81
N TYR A 36 23.33 0.43 10.34
CA TYR A 36 22.13 0.59 9.53
C TYR A 36 22.47 1.27 8.21
N VAL A 37 21.88 0.77 7.12
CA VAL A 37 21.87 1.43 5.81
C VAL A 37 20.41 1.80 5.56
N ASP A 38 20.14 3.06 5.28
CA ASP A 38 18.83 3.52 4.75
C ASP A 38 18.95 3.47 3.22
N PRO A 39 18.38 2.44 2.55
CA PRO A 39 18.68 2.18 1.14
C PRO A 39 17.95 3.11 0.16
N ASP A 40 16.83 3.74 0.53
CA ASP A 40 15.84 4.20 -0.46
C ASP A 40 14.93 5.37 -0.05
N GLY A 41 14.67 5.67 1.22
CA GLY A 41 13.65 6.69 1.54
C GLY A 41 12.27 6.38 0.91
N ARG A 42 11.85 5.10 0.97
CA ARG A 42 10.47 4.57 0.96
C ARG A 42 9.91 4.00 -0.35
N GLU A 43 9.45 2.73 -0.31
CA GLU A 43 9.03 1.91 -1.48
C GLU A 43 7.55 1.44 -1.46
N ILE A 44 7.10 0.61 -0.51
CA ILE A 44 5.69 0.14 -0.41
C ILE A 44 5.27 0.02 1.07
N TYR A 45 4.06 0.49 1.40
CA TYR A 45 3.54 0.50 2.78
C TYR A 45 2.14 -0.09 2.89
N ALA A 46 1.86 -0.70 4.03
CA ALA A 46 0.52 -0.80 4.56
C ALA A 46 0.25 0.41 5.48
N ALA A 47 -0.61 1.32 5.03
CA ALA A 47 -1.01 2.51 5.79
C ALA A 47 -2.25 2.20 6.64
N VAL A 48 -2.08 2.22 7.96
CA VAL A 48 -3.14 1.96 8.93
C VAL A 48 -3.75 3.27 9.37
N GLN A 49 -4.99 3.52 8.97
CA GLN A 49 -5.71 4.75 9.23
C GLN A 49 -6.78 4.52 10.29
N HIS A 50 -6.83 5.38 11.30
CA HIS A 50 -7.96 5.42 12.23
C HIS A 50 -9.21 5.97 11.53
N VAL A 51 -10.29 5.18 11.46
CA VAL A 51 -11.53 5.58 10.75
C VAL A 51 -12.68 5.94 11.68
N GLY A 52 -12.42 5.99 13.00
CA GLY A 52 -13.37 6.38 14.03
C GLY A 52 -13.50 5.36 15.15
N ASN A 53 -14.50 5.57 16.01
CA ASN A 53 -14.79 4.67 17.12
C ASN A 53 -16.15 3.99 16.89
N ILE A 54 -16.18 2.68 17.10
CA ILE A 54 -17.40 1.89 17.04
C ILE A 54 -17.89 1.66 18.48
N PRO A 55 -19.16 1.98 18.79
CA PRO A 55 -19.71 1.79 20.13
C PRO A 55 -19.44 0.37 20.65
N PHE A 56 -18.95 0.28 21.89
CA PHE A 56 -18.60 -0.99 22.57
C PHE A 56 -17.47 -1.83 21.93
N ARG A 57 -16.89 -1.39 20.81
CA ARG A 57 -15.82 -2.09 20.07
C ARG A 57 -14.50 -1.31 20.09
N GLY A 58 -14.53 -0.02 20.41
CA GLY A 58 -13.34 0.83 20.46
C GLY A 58 -12.96 1.40 19.08
N SER A 59 -11.68 1.69 18.89
CA SER A 59 -11.18 2.31 17.66
C SER A 59 -11.17 1.33 16.48
N ALA A 60 -11.64 1.81 15.33
CA ALA A 60 -11.67 1.08 14.08
C ALA A 60 -10.55 1.58 13.16
N TYR A 61 -9.91 0.64 12.47
CA TYR A 61 -8.77 0.90 11.60
C TYR A 61 -8.99 0.31 10.21
N HIS A 62 -8.51 1.03 9.20
CA HIS A 62 -8.54 0.66 7.80
C HIS A 62 -7.11 0.61 7.25
N VAL A 63 -6.80 -0.39 6.44
CA VAL A 63 -5.51 -0.52 5.75
C VAL A 63 -5.68 -0.28 4.26
N ALA A 64 -4.84 0.60 3.71
CA ALA A 64 -4.60 0.73 2.28
C ALA A 64 -3.13 0.46 1.97
N ILE A 65 -2.85 -0.10 0.80
CA ILE A 65 -1.48 -0.22 0.30
C ILE A 65 -1.11 1.09 -0.37
N VAL A 66 0.00 1.69 0.06
CA VAL A 66 0.52 2.94 -0.50
C VAL A 66 1.85 2.64 -1.16
N ILE A 67 1.96 3.02 -2.43
CA ILE A 67 3.12 2.75 -3.26
C ILE A 67 3.72 4.09 -3.67
N VAL A 68 5.00 4.29 -3.35
CA VAL A 68 5.77 5.47 -3.76
C VAL A 68 6.94 4.99 -4.61
N PRO A 69 6.74 4.77 -5.93
CA PRO A 69 7.75 4.10 -6.73
C PRO A 69 9.12 4.77 -6.65
N ARG A 70 10.22 4.03 -6.56
CA ARG A 70 11.56 4.65 -6.75
C ARG A 70 11.76 5.15 -8.15
N ASP A 71 11.34 4.36 -9.14
CA ASP A 71 11.42 4.72 -10.55
C ASP A 71 10.28 5.68 -10.93
N GLN A 72 10.39 6.92 -10.45
CA GLN A 72 9.44 7.98 -10.77
C GLN A 72 9.37 8.25 -12.27
N ASN A 73 10.46 8.07 -13.02
CA ASN A 73 10.45 8.27 -14.47
C ASN A 73 9.59 7.23 -15.19
N ARG A 74 9.60 5.98 -14.71
CA ARG A 74 8.75 4.91 -15.22
C ARG A 74 7.28 5.11 -14.85
N TRP A 75 6.99 5.46 -13.60
CA TRP A 75 5.63 5.36 -13.07
C TRP A 75 4.86 6.68 -13.00
N ALA A 76 5.54 7.83 -12.84
CA ALA A 76 4.86 9.10 -12.68
C ALA A 76 3.99 9.44 -13.89
N GLY A 77 2.72 9.75 -13.65
CA GLY A 77 1.75 10.07 -14.70
C GLY A 77 0.97 8.87 -15.22
N HIS A 78 1.36 7.64 -14.87
CA HIS A 78 0.52 6.46 -15.03
C HIS A 78 -0.37 6.29 -13.81
N LYS A 79 -1.64 5.90 -13.99
CA LYS A 79 -2.49 5.54 -12.85
C LYS A 79 -1.95 4.27 -12.18
N PRO A 80 -1.92 4.20 -10.82
CA PRO A 80 -2.46 5.17 -9.86
C PRO A 80 -1.50 6.30 -9.43
N PHE A 81 -0.29 6.40 -9.98
CA PHE A 81 0.79 7.30 -9.55
C PHE A 81 0.62 8.74 -10.05
N THR A 82 -0.45 9.39 -9.60
CA THR A 82 -0.79 10.77 -9.95
C THR A 82 -0.81 11.70 -8.73
N MET A 83 -0.82 11.14 -7.52
CA MET A 83 -0.91 11.90 -6.26
C MET A 83 0.47 12.37 -5.80
N GLY A 84 0.53 13.46 -5.03
CA GLY A 84 1.78 14.04 -4.53
C GLY A 84 2.41 15.05 -5.48
N ASN A 85 3.18 16.00 -4.92
CA ASN A 85 3.76 17.12 -5.68
C ASN A 85 5.14 16.77 -6.23
N GLU A 86 6.07 16.38 -5.36
CA GLU A 86 7.49 16.11 -5.72
C GLU A 86 7.73 14.66 -6.13
N ARG A 87 7.22 13.71 -5.34
CA ARG A 87 7.16 12.29 -5.68
C ARG A 87 5.72 11.89 -5.89
N LYS A 88 5.48 11.17 -6.99
CA LYS A 88 4.19 10.58 -7.29
C LYS A 88 4.00 9.29 -6.50
N TYR A 89 2.80 9.13 -5.95
CA TYR A 89 2.37 7.92 -5.27
C TYR A 89 0.96 7.53 -5.70
N GLY A 90 0.61 6.29 -5.42
CA GLY A 90 -0.72 5.75 -5.60
C GLY A 90 -1.13 4.92 -4.40
N THR A 91 -2.42 4.69 -4.25
CA THR A 91 -2.97 3.82 -3.20
C THR A 91 -3.87 2.76 -3.79
N LEU A 92 -3.82 1.55 -3.23
CA LEU A 92 -4.70 0.43 -3.53
C LEU A 92 -5.46 0.09 -2.25
N GLY A 93 -6.78 0.10 -2.31
CA GLY A 93 -7.63 -0.16 -1.16
C GLY A 93 -9.00 -0.64 -1.59
N ALA A 94 -9.79 -1.10 -0.62
CA ALA A 94 -11.13 -1.59 -0.88
C ALA A 94 -12.14 -1.03 0.12
N GLY A 95 -13.43 -1.18 -0.19
CA GLY A 95 -14.51 -0.85 0.74
C GLY A 95 -15.86 -1.38 0.28
N PRO A 96 -16.92 -1.13 1.05
CA PRO A 96 -18.26 -1.61 0.73
C PRO A 96 -18.85 -0.83 -0.44
N SER A 97 -19.56 -1.53 -1.33
CA SER A 97 -20.33 -0.94 -2.43
C SER A 97 -21.73 -0.48 -2.03
N GLY A 98 -22.26 -1.02 -0.92
CA GLY A 98 -23.62 -0.78 -0.50
C GLY A 98 -23.83 0.54 0.24
N VAL A 99 -25.09 0.97 0.23
CA VAL A 99 -25.62 2.00 1.13
C VAL A 99 -26.67 1.33 2.01
N PRO A 100 -26.53 1.34 3.35
CA PRO A 100 -25.47 1.96 4.14
C PRO A 100 -24.07 1.29 3.97
N PRO A 101 -22.98 2.00 4.31
CA PRO A 101 -21.58 1.63 3.99
C PRO A 101 -21.03 0.53 4.91
N PHE A 102 -21.80 -0.54 5.07
CA PHE A 102 -21.44 -1.81 5.70
C PHE A 102 -22.17 -2.99 5.06
N LEU A 103 -22.86 -2.76 3.94
CA LEU A 103 -23.53 -3.77 3.13
C LEU A 103 -22.87 -3.85 1.75
N GLY A 104 -23.25 -4.88 0.99
CA GLY A 104 -22.87 -5.01 -0.42
C GLY A 104 -21.60 -5.83 -0.62
N ARG A 105 -20.91 -5.54 -1.72
CA ARG A 105 -19.68 -6.22 -2.11
C ARG A 105 -18.46 -5.46 -1.62
N LEU A 106 -17.37 -6.19 -1.44
CA LEU A 106 -16.05 -5.61 -1.21
C LEU A 106 -15.46 -5.22 -2.56
N GLU A 107 -15.42 -3.92 -2.84
CA GLU A 107 -14.93 -3.34 -4.10
C GLU A 107 -13.54 -2.71 -3.90
N SER A 108 -12.58 -3.08 -4.74
CA SER A 108 -11.26 -2.44 -4.80
C SER A 108 -11.29 -1.20 -5.68
N ASN A 109 -10.50 -0.19 -5.34
CA ASN A 109 -10.36 1.02 -6.11
C ASN A 109 -8.97 1.62 -5.88
N GLU A 110 -8.34 2.05 -6.96
CA GLU A 110 -7.16 2.92 -6.92
C GLU A 110 -7.52 4.30 -6.35
N ASN A 111 -6.66 4.87 -5.51
CA ASN A 111 -6.77 6.26 -5.03
C ASN A 111 -8.13 6.65 -4.42
N ARG A 112 -8.71 5.76 -3.62
CA ARG A 112 -9.92 6.09 -2.84
C ARG A 112 -9.66 7.36 -2.03
N LYS A 113 -10.65 8.25 -1.99
CA LYS A 113 -10.48 9.61 -1.43
C LYS A 113 -9.88 9.64 -0.02
N ARG A 114 -10.28 8.69 0.85
CA ARG A 114 -9.77 8.61 2.24
C ARG A 114 -8.37 7.98 2.31
N ASP A 115 -8.07 7.07 1.41
CA ASP A 115 -6.79 6.37 1.34
C ASP A 115 -5.70 7.32 0.83
N ALA A 116 -5.99 8.02 -0.27
CA ALA A 116 -5.06 8.94 -0.92
C ALA A 116 -4.97 10.32 -0.25
N ASN A 117 -6.00 10.74 0.49
CA ASN A 117 -5.99 12.01 1.21
C ASN A 117 -6.72 11.87 2.55
N PRO A 118 -6.11 11.18 3.53
CA PRO A 118 -6.66 11.08 4.87
C PRO A 118 -6.82 12.48 5.47
N SER A 119 -7.89 12.69 6.24
CA SER A 119 -8.10 13.97 6.92
C SER A 119 -6.92 14.26 7.86
N PRO A 120 -6.53 15.55 8.06
CA PRO A 120 -5.36 15.89 8.88
C PRO A 120 -5.42 15.42 10.34
N ASP A 121 -6.62 15.16 10.86
CA ASP A 121 -6.90 14.64 12.19
C ASP A 121 -6.81 13.12 12.30
N VAL A 122 -6.71 12.41 11.17
CA VAL A 122 -6.55 10.96 11.13
C VAL A 122 -5.08 10.61 11.38
N LYS A 123 -4.83 9.88 12.48
CA LYS A 123 -3.51 9.26 12.71
C LYS A 123 -3.32 8.13 11.70
N VAL A 124 -2.22 8.20 10.95
CA VAL A 124 -1.78 7.13 10.03
C VAL A 124 -0.52 6.49 10.60
N GLU A 125 -0.55 5.19 10.81
CA GLU A 125 0.62 4.38 11.14
C GLU A 125 1.10 3.66 9.88
N TRP A 126 2.40 3.70 9.63
CA TRP A 126 3.00 3.16 8.41
C TRP A 126 3.76 1.89 8.74
N ALA A 127 3.35 0.78 8.16
CA ALA A 127 4.07 -0.48 8.24
C ALA A 127 4.75 -0.75 6.89
N GLU A 128 6.08 -0.84 6.90
CA GLU A 128 6.88 -1.12 5.71
C GLU A 128 6.66 -2.55 5.23
N VAL A 129 6.55 -2.72 3.91
CA VAL A 129 6.37 -4.02 3.28
C VAL A 129 7.74 -4.56 2.86
N ASP A 130 8.14 -5.69 3.43
CA ASP A 130 9.41 -6.34 3.11
C ASP A 130 9.32 -7.09 1.77
N LEU A 131 10.02 -6.58 0.76
CA LEU A 131 10.04 -7.15 -0.59
C LEU A 131 10.90 -8.43 -0.71
N LYS A 132 11.61 -8.83 0.37
CA LYS A 132 12.49 -10.01 0.40
C LYS A 132 13.52 -10.04 -0.75
N GLY A 133 13.98 -8.87 -1.17
CA GLY A 133 14.96 -8.72 -2.25
C GLY A 133 14.38 -8.83 -3.67
N ARG A 134 13.05 -8.89 -3.82
CA ARG A 134 12.41 -8.76 -5.14
C ARG A 134 12.60 -7.36 -5.71
N ASP A 135 12.61 -7.27 -7.04
CA ASP A 135 12.60 -5.98 -7.73
C ASP A 135 11.29 -5.24 -7.45
N GLU A 136 11.38 -3.96 -7.06
CA GLU A 136 10.20 -3.16 -6.70
C GLU A 136 9.28 -2.94 -7.89
N ASN A 137 9.81 -2.72 -9.12
CA ASN A 137 8.95 -2.51 -10.28
C ASN A 137 8.15 -3.78 -10.58
N GLU A 138 8.77 -4.95 -10.46
CA GLU A 138 8.06 -6.22 -10.56
C GLU A 138 6.96 -6.36 -9.50
N VAL A 139 7.23 -6.02 -8.23
CA VAL A 139 6.21 -6.08 -7.18
C VAL A 139 5.08 -5.08 -7.44
N ILE A 140 5.39 -3.87 -7.90
CA ILE A 140 4.39 -2.87 -8.28
C ILE A 140 3.51 -3.39 -9.41
N GLU A 141 4.11 -3.97 -10.45
CA GLU A 141 3.39 -4.56 -11.56
C GLU A 141 2.44 -5.67 -11.11
N ASP A 142 2.92 -6.58 -10.27
CA ASP A 142 2.12 -7.68 -9.73
C ASP A 142 0.97 -7.16 -8.87
N LEU A 143 1.20 -6.16 -8.02
CA LEU A 143 0.17 -5.55 -7.17
C LEU A 143 -0.94 -4.90 -8.03
N LEU A 144 -0.55 -4.15 -9.06
CA LEU A 144 -1.51 -3.52 -9.95
C LEU A 144 -2.27 -4.55 -10.79
N ALA A 145 -1.60 -5.62 -11.23
CA ALA A 145 -2.24 -6.68 -12.00
C ALA A 145 -3.22 -7.48 -11.13
N ALA A 146 -2.84 -7.77 -9.88
CA ALA A 146 -3.69 -8.44 -8.90
C ALA A 146 -4.91 -7.58 -8.53
N ASP A 147 -4.72 -6.28 -8.28
CA ASP A 147 -5.84 -5.35 -8.02
C ASP A 147 -6.81 -5.30 -9.20
N ARG A 148 -6.32 -5.15 -10.42
CA ARG A 148 -7.18 -5.14 -11.63
C ARG A 148 -7.83 -6.49 -11.94
N GLY A 149 -7.22 -7.58 -11.47
CA GLY A 149 -7.76 -8.93 -11.56
C GLY A 149 -8.78 -9.25 -10.45
N TYR A 150 -8.91 -8.39 -9.44
CA TYR A 150 -9.87 -8.57 -8.37
C TYR A 150 -11.31 -8.43 -8.90
N GLN A 151 -12.16 -9.41 -8.58
CA GLN A 151 -13.48 -9.54 -9.21
C GLN A 151 -14.59 -8.68 -8.58
N ASP A 152 -14.29 -7.95 -7.50
CA ASP A 152 -15.26 -7.10 -6.78
C ASP A 152 -16.56 -7.82 -6.35
N ASN A 153 -16.50 -9.14 -6.16
CA ASN A 153 -17.69 -9.98 -5.96
C ASN A 153 -17.79 -10.62 -4.57
N LEU A 154 -16.80 -10.43 -3.70
CA LEU A 154 -16.83 -10.97 -2.34
C LEU A 154 -17.80 -10.18 -1.47
N ASN A 155 -18.44 -10.86 -0.52
CA ASN A 155 -19.37 -10.22 0.42
C ASN A 155 -18.62 -9.32 1.39
N TYR A 156 -19.06 -8.07 1.55
CA TYR A 156 -18.49 -7.18 2.56
C TYR A 156 -19.00 -7.55 3.95
N ASP A 157 -18.10 -7.75 4.91
CA ASP A 157 -18.40 -7.94 6.33
C ASP A 157 -17.46 -7.06 7.13
N LEU A 158 -17.99 -6.11 7.91
CA LEU A 158 -17.20 -5.16 8.70
C LEU A 158 -16.23 -5.86 9.68
N PHE A 159 -16.61 -7.02 10.21
CA PHE A 159 -15.84 -7.78 11.20
C PHE A 159 -15.76 -9.26 10.82
N PRO A 160 -15.04 -9.59 9.73
CA PRO A 160 -15.05 -10.92 9.17
C PRO A 160 -14.36 -11.88 10.14
N LYS A 161 -14.88 -13.11 10.22
CA LYS A 161 -14.35 -14.18 11.07
C LYS A 161 -13.85 -15.33 10.23
N LEU A 162 -12.88 -16.08 10.75
CA LEU A 162 -12.48 -17.35 10.16
C LEU A 162 -13.72 -18.27 10.01
N GLY A 163 -13.86 -18.90 8.85
CA GLY A 163 -14.98 -19.79 8.52
C GLY A 163 -16.27 -19.11 8.03
N THR A 164 -16.30 -17.78 7.88
CA THR A 164 -17.41 -17.08 7.19
C THR A 164 -17.04 -16.67 5.77
N ASP A 165 -18.02 -16.36 4.92
CA ASP A 165 -17.78 -15.94 3.53
C ASP A 165 -17.49 -14.43 3.35
N GLY A 166 -17.61 -13.65 4.44
CA GLY A 166 -17.43 -12.20 4.41
C GLY A 166 -15.98 -11.75 4.56
N TYR A 167 -15.62 -10.64 3.90
CA TYR A 167 -14.31 -10.01 3.96
C TYR A 167 -14.46 -8.49 4.09
N ASN A 168 -13.45 -7.79 4.60
CA ASN A 168 -13.41 -6.32 4.58
C ASN A 168 -12.20 -5.78 3.83
N SER A 169 -12.04 -4.46 3.88
CA SER A 169 -10.93 -3.75 3.26
C SER A 169 -9.55 -4.15 3.83
N ASN A 170 -9.48 -4.55 5.09
CA ASN A 170 -8.24 -5.02 5.71
C ASN A 170 -7.89 -6.44 5.24
N SER A 171 -8.90 -7.29 5.05
CA SER A 171 -8.76 -8.59 4.38
C SER A 171 -8.27 -8.45 2.95
N TYR A 172 -8.78 -7.45 2.21
CA TYR A 172 -8.29 -7.15 0.86
C TYR A 172 -6.82 -6.73 0.88
N ALA A 173 -6.41 -5.81 1.74
CA ALA A 173 -5.03 -5.32 1.77
C ALA A 173 -4.00 -6.44 2.09
N SER A 174 -4.29 -7.28 3.08
CA SER A 174 -3.45 -8.46 3.40
C SER A 174 -3.50 -9.53 2.30
N GLY A 175 -4.68 -9.77 1.72
CA GLY A 175 -4.87 -10.71 0.61
C GLY A 175 -4.12 -10.29 -0.65
N LEU A 176 -4.13 -9.00 -0.99
CA LEU A 176 -3.44 -8.45 -2.16
C LEU A 176 -1.93 -8.69 -2.06
N LEU A 177 -1.33 -8.38 -0.90
CA LEU A 177 0.10 -8.65 -0.65
C LEU A 177 0.42 -10.15 -0.79
N LEU A 178 -0.39 -11.02 -0.17
CA LEU A 178 -0.18 -12.46 -0.25
C LEU A 178 -0.36 -13.01 -1.67
N ALA A 179 -1.31 -12.47 -2.44
CA ALA A 179 -1.58 -12.90 -3.81
C ALA A 179 -0.37 -12.68 -4.74
N VAL A 180 0.47 -11.69 -4.42
CA VAL A 180 1.72 -11.37 -5.14
C VAL A 180 2.96 -11.95 -4.45
N GLY A 181 2.80 -12.85 -3.48
CA GLY A 181 3.92 -13.50 -2.80
C GLY A 181 4.68 -12.60 -1.83
N VAL A 182 4.09 -11.49 -1.40
CA VAL A 182 4.66 -10.56 -0.42
C VAL A 182 4.00 -10.77 0.94
N MET A 183 4.80 -10.89 1.99
CA MET A 183 4.27 -11.12 3.33
C MET A 183 3.65 -9.82 3.88
N PRO A 184 2.38 -9.83 4.33
CA PRO A 184 1.79 -8.68 5.01
C PRO A 184 2.59 -8.31 6.26
N PRO A 185 2.91 -7.02 6.48
CA PRO A 185 3.65 -6.61 7.67
C PRO A 185 2.80 -6.76 8.93
N LEU A 186 3.48 -6.88 10.08
CA LEU A 186 2.80 -6.93 11.37
C LEU A 186 2.19 -5.56 11.71
N MET A 187 0.96 -5.57 12.23
CA MET A 187 0.27 -4.36 12.65
C MET A 187 0.49 -4.08 14.13
N SER A 188 0.81 -2.83 14.46
CA SER A 188 0.96 -2.28 15.82
C SER A 188 -0.36 -2.17 16.57
N VAL A 189 -1.49 -2.19 15.85
CA VAL A 189 -2.85 -2.07 16.38
C VAL A 189 -3.72 -3.23 15.90
N ALA A 190 -4.83 -3.47 16.59
CA ALA A 190 -5.80 -4.47 16.16
C ALA A 190 -6.54 -3.99 14.91
N VAL A 191 -6.39 -4.74 13.81
CA VAL A 191 -7.01 -4.45 12.52
C VAL A 191 -7.89 -5.63 12.13
N PRO A 192 -9.19 -5.62 12.51
CA PRO A 192 -10.09 -6.74 12.23
C PRO A 192 -10.13 -7.11 10.75
N GLY A 193 -10.01 -8.41 10.47
CA GLY A 193 -10.01 -8.97 9.12
C GLY A 193 -8.64 -9.04 8.44
N TYR A 194 -7.61 -8.36 8.97
CA TYR A 194 -6.26 -8.40 8.41
C TYR A 194 -5.59 -9.78 8.54
N ASP A 195 -5.99 -10.56 9.55
CA ASP A 195 -5.59 -11.95 9.77
C ASP A 195 -6.41 -12.97 8.96
N LYS A 196 -7.43 -12.49 8.25
CA LYS A 196 -8.25 -13.25 7.31
C LYS A 196 -8.09 -12.66 5.90
N PRO A 197 -6.97 -12.92 5.22
CA PRO A 197 -6.71 -12.36 3.90
C PRO A 197 -7.75 -12.83 2.88
N VAL A 198 -8.09 -11.95 1.93
CA VAL A 198 -8.81 -12.35 0.73
C VAL A 198 -8.00 -13.42 0.00
N PRO A 199 -8.61 -14.54 -0.44
CA PRO A 199 -7.88 -15.61 -1.11
C PRO A 199 -7.25 -15.14 -2.44
N ALA A 200 -6.04 -15.63 -2.74
CA ALA A 200 -5.32 -15.29 -3.98
C ALA A 200 -6.15 -15.54 -5.25
N SER A 201 -7.02 -16.56 -5.25
CA SER A 201 -7.92 -16.87 -6.36
C SER A 201 -8.91 -15.76 -6.72
N ALA A 202 -9.15 -14.81 -5.81
CA ALA A 202 -10.02 -13.67 -6.06
C ALA A 202 -9.35 -12.57 -6.91
N PHE A 203 -8.01 -12.55 -6.98
CA PHE A 203 -7.21 -11.52 -7.67
C PHE A 203 -6.80 -11.90 -9.11
N GLY A 204 -7.41 -12.95 -9.68
CA GLY A 204 -7.06 -13.45 -11.01
C GLY A 204 -5.73 -14.22 -11.04
N SER A 205 -5.15 -14.40 -12.23
CA SER A 205 -3.88 -15.10 -12.40
C SER A 205 -2.71 -14.19 -12.03
N THR A 206 -2.08 -14.43 -10.88
CA THR A 206 -0.92 -13.66 -10.41
C THR A 206 0.43 -14.24 -10.86
N SER A 207 0.46 -15.38 -11.57
CA SER A 207 1.71 -15.94 -12.11
C SER A 207 2.01 -15.44 -13.52
N LEU A 208 2.28 -14.15 -13.67
CA LEU A 208 2.74 -13.58 -14.94
C LEU A 208 4.25 -13.82 -15.07
N SER A 209 4.63 -14.66 -16.03
CA SER A 209 5.98 -15.24 -16.12
C SER A 209 7.05 -14.27 -16.62
N SER A 210 6.65 -13.15 -17.21
CA SER A 210 7.54 -12.15 -17.78
C SER A 210 7.05 -10.73 -17.48
N GLU A 211 7.98 -9.77 -17.51
CA GLU A 211 7.66 -8.33 -17.44
C GLU A 211 6.72 -7.89 -18.57
N GLU A 212 6.82 -8.50 -19.75
CA GLU A 212 5.92 -8.20 -20.86
C GLU A 212 4.48 -8.61 -20.55
N ASP A 213 4.27 -9.80 -19.97
CA ASP A 213 2.94 -10.27 -19.57
C ASP A 213 2.34 -9.36 -18.50
N ARG A 214 3.15 -8.95 -17.53
CA ARG A 214 2.77 -8.00 -16.47
C ARG A 214 2.34 -6.66 -17.04
N LEU A 215 3.17 -6.05 -17.87
CA LEU A 215 2.83 -4.77 -18.51
C LEU A 215 1.56 -4.89 -19.38
N ARG A 216 1.41 -5.98 -20.14
CA ARG A 216 0.20 -6.23 -20.95
C ARG A 216 -1.06 -6.33 -20.11
N ALA A 217 -1.01 -7.00 -18.96
CA ALA A 217 -2.12 -7.05 -18.01
C ALA A 217 -2.51 -5.64 -17.50
N LEU A 218 -1.56 -4.72 -17.51
CA LEU A 218 -1.78 -3.32 -17.16
C LEU A 218 -2.20 -2.42 -18.33
N GLY A 219 -2.37 -2.96 -19.54
CA GLY A 219 -2.58 -2.16 -20.75
C GLY A 219 -1.36 -1.31 -21.12
N LEU A 220 -0.17 -1.73 -20.69
CA LEU A 220 1.11 -1.07 -20.90
C LEU A 220 2.05 -1.95 -21.72
N LYS A 221 3.10 -1.34 -22.28
CA LYS A 221 4.21 -2.03 -22.93
C LYS A 221 5.50 -1.23 -22.71
N LYS A 222 6.64 -1.86 -22.97
CA LYS A 222 7.91 -1.12 -23.04
C LYS A 222 7.90 -0.18 -24.25
N GLY A 223 8.20 1.08 -23.99
CA GLY A 223 8.47 2.12 -24.98
C GLY A 223 9.94 2.50 -25.03
N ARG A 224 10.30 3.47 -25.88
CA ARG A 224 11.69 3.96 -25.97
C ARG A 224 12.19 4.65 -24.71
N ASN A 225 11.29 5.24 -23.93
CA ASN A 225 11.60 6.07 -22.76
C ASN A 225 11.00 5.53 -21.46
N GLY A 226 10.70 4.23 -21.37
CA GLY A 226 10.08 3.61 -20.19
C GLY A 226 8.90 2.73 -20.56
N ILE A 227 7.76 2.93 -19.89
CA ILE A 227 6.50 2.26 -20.19
C ILE A 227 5.53 3.21 -20.88
N GLU A 228 4.70 2.69 -21.78
CA GLU A 228 3.68 3.47 -22.49
C GLU A 228 2.39 2.64 -22.65
N PRO A 229 1.21 3.27 -22.80
CA PRO A 229 -0.03 2.57 -23.10
C PRO A 229 0.05 1.74 -24.38
N ILE A 230 -0.61 0.58 -24.40
CA ILE A 230 -0.88 -0.16 -25.63
C ILE A 230 -1.93 0.63 -26.42
N GLN A 231 -1.65 0.89 -27.70
CA GLN A 231 -2.57 1.55 -28.64
C GLN A 231 -3.67 0.60 -29.10
#